data_AF-A0A151GKX3-F1
#
_entry.id   AF-A0A151GKX3-F1
#
_cell.length_a   1.000
_cell.length_b   1.000
_cell.length_c   1.000
_cell.angle_alpha   90.00
_cell.angle_beta   90.00
_cell.angle_gamma   90.00
#
_symmetry.space_group_name_H-M   'P 1'
#
loop_
_entity.id
_entity.type
_entity.pdbx_description
1 polymer ?
#
loop_
_entity_poly.entity_id
_entity_poly.type
_entity_poly.pdbx_seq_one_letter_code
_entity_poly.pdbx_strand_id
1 'polypeptide(L)'
;MAIRPSLRTCTALLINRSSSSSSVALTRRSAPCPYATESALAPAGGQRRRYAVPRAPRVGTSYSEVFTLSDISQEALGSIISRSGNVDTSLSAEKCYEYAGRFSQAIKDGSSPWAVSLGGGNAESARMLHQVACIMRQIHGSRSADAFATAMWASASELGHRPATLSLARQLIRSGAFGRMPQLRKVEARFKQMVSTGKDPDALTAEGELLFEQGSFDAAVTTLRRALRLATGSFEWKAYCRLCLGKSLLKLGKREEALKVFEALSESGFAEAHMEIGMMLRSEDRDKATRHLYAAACGGRQHLFSHLSEMALEEADGRSPEDSQRWAVEWSRLADPRVDY
;
A
#
# COMPACT_ATOMS: atom_id res chain seq x y z
N MET A 1 1.33 21.73 -35.26
CA MET A 1 2.18 20.85 -34.42
C MET A 1 1.37 20.51 -33.17
N ALA A 2 0.64 19.40 -33.03
CA ALA A 2 0.86 18.04 -33.54
C ALA A 2 2.29 17.58 -33.11
N ILE A 3 2.53 16.59 -32.26
CA ILE A 3 1.85 15.32 -31.99
C ILE A 3 2.43 14.70 -30.68
N ARG A 4 1.62 13.82 -30.08
CA ARG A 4 1.80 12.87 -28.93
C ARG A 4 3.13 12.07 -28.93
N PRO A 5 3.47 11.30 -27.86
CA PRO A 5 2.98 9.89 -27.73
C PRO A 5 2.70 9.46 -26.26
N SER A 6 1.52 8.89 -25.97
CA SER A 6 1.21 7.45 -25.91
C SER A 6 1.47 6.77 -24.55
N LEU A 7 0.39 6.47 -23.82
CA LEU A 7 0.35 5.38 -22.84
C LEU A 7 -0.95 4.59 -23.05
N ARG A 8 -0.78 3.35 -23.52
CA ARG A 8 -1.66 2.15 -23.45
C ARG A 8 -0.88 1.06 -24.22
N THR A 9 -0.70 -0.18 -23.77
CA THR A 9 -1.55 -1.14 -23.03
C THR A 9 -0.62 -2.34 -22.69
N CYS A 10 -0.75 -3.14 -21.62
CA CYS A 10 -1.77 -4.17 -21.34
C CYS A 10 -1.31 -4.91 -20.04
N THR A 11 -2.07 -4.90 -18.94
CA THR A 11 -3.11 -5.84 -18.45
C THR A 11 -2.65 -7.02 -17.57
N ALA A 12 -3.48 -7.25 -16.54
CA ALA A 12 -3.65 -8.45 -15.71
C ALA A 12 -2.75 -8.65 -14.48
N LEU A 13 -3.02 -7.87 -13.42
CA LEU A 13 -3.20 -8.40 -12.06
C LEU A 13 -4.36 -7.64 -11.38
N LEU A 14 -5.57 -7.84 -11.90
CA LEU A 14 -6.85 -7.52 -11.24
C LEU A 14 -7.41 -8.81 -10.64
N ILE A 15 -7.97 -8.75 -9.42
CA ILE A 15 -9.42 -8.93 -9.21
C ILE A 15 -9.81 -8.29 -7.86
N ASN A 16 -10.60 -7.24 -8.03
CA ASN A 16 -11.71 -6.68 -7.27
C ASN A 16 -12.33 -7.49 -6.10
N ARG A 17 -12.71 -6.78 -5.03
CA ARG A 17 -14.03 -6.94 -4.39
C ARG A 17 -14.60 -5.58 -4.02
N SER A 18 -15.58 -5.16 -4.80
CA SER A 18 -16.59 -4.18 -4.43
C SER A 18 -17.68 -4.85 -3.60
N SER A 19 -18.10 -4.20 -2.53
CA SER A 19 -19.47 -4.31 -2.01
C SER A 19 -19.83 -3.03 -1.27
N SER A 20 -20.49 -2.11 -1.98
CA SER A 20 -21.39 -1.14 -1.37
C SER A 20 -22.78 -1.77 -1.31
N SER A 21 -23.34 -1.77 -0.12
CA SER A 21 -24.72 -2.08 0.19
C SER A 21 -25.63 -0.90 -0.12
N SER A 22 -26.70 -1.11 -0.88
CA SER A 22 -28.00 -0.46 -0.59
C SER A 22 -29.16 -1.13 -1.32
N SER A 23 -30.24 -1.26 -0.54
CA SER A 23 -31.58 -1.78 -0.80
C SER A 23 -32.27 -1.18 -2.04
N VAL A 24 -33.21 -1.91 -2.65
CA VAL A 24 -34.65 -1.54 -2.70
C VAL A 24 -35.49 -2.51 -3.57
N ALA A 25 -36.59 -2.95 -2.96
CA ALA A 25 -37.92 -3.35 -3.45
C ALA A 25 -38.14 -4.46 -4.52
N LEU A 26 -38.95 -5.41 -4.07
CA LEU A 26 -39.75 -6.39 -4.81
C LEU A 26 -40.65 -5.78 -5.89
N THR A 27 -40.74 -6.45 -7.05
CA THR A 27 -42.04 -6.75 -7.68
C THR A 27 -42.00 -8.09 -8.43
N ARG A 28 -43.00 -8.93 -8.13
CA ARG A 28 -43.32 -10.22 -8.75
C ARG A 28 -43.99 -10.03 -10.11
N ARG A 29 -43.70 -10.93 -11.07
CA ARG A 29 -44.63 -11.59 -12.01
C ARG A 29 -43.84 -12.55 -12.92
N SER A 30 -43.89 -13.86 -12.68
CA SER A 30 -44.75 -14.88 -13.32
C SER A 30 -44.29 -15.30 -14.74
N ALA A 31 -43.98 -16.60 -14.86
CA ALA A 31 -43.53 -17.40 -16.03
C ALA A 31 -44.54 -17.38 -17.22
N PRO A 32 -44.35 -18.07 -18.40
CA PRO A 32 -43.77 -19.42 -18.57
C PRO A 32 -42.93 -19.71 -19.85
N CYS A 33 -42.30 -20.90 -19.85
CA CYS A 33 -41.69 -21.59 -21.00
C CYS A 33 -42.67 -21.82 -22.16
N PRO A 34 -42.15 -22.03 -23.39
CA PRO A 34 -42.52 -23.27 -24.08
C PRO A 34 -41.41 -23.97 -24.91
N TYR A 35 -41.56 -25.30 -24.91
CA TYR A 35 -41.36 -26.32 -25.96
C TYR A 35 -39.98 -26.73 -26.51
N ALA A 36 -39.80 -28.05 -26.38
CA ALA A 36 -38.83 -28.93 -26.98
C ALA A 36 -39.14 -29.23 -28.45
N THR A 37 -38.11 -29.67 -29.19
CA THR A 37 -38.24 -30.71 -30.22
C THR A 37 -37.01 -31.61 -30.18
N GLU A 38 -37.27 -32.91 -30.08
CA GLU A 38 -36.31 -34.01 -30.21
C GLU A 38 -35.82 -34.13 -31.66
N SER A 39 -34.59 -34.62 -31.89
CA SER A 39 -34.34 -35.69 -32.86
C SER A 39 -32.90 -36.22 -32.83
N ALA A 40 -32.82 -37.56 -32.84
CA ALA A 40 -31.82 -38.44 -33.44
C ALA A 40 -30.43 -38.62 -32.78
N LEU A 41 -30.31 -39.74 -32.06
CA LEU A 41 -29.09 -40.49 -31.79
C LEU A 41 -28.60 -41.26 -33.03
N ALA A 42 -27.32 -41.11 -33.40
CA ALA A 42 -26.49 -42.09 -34.13
C ALA A 42 -24.99 -41.71 -34.02
N PRO A 43 -24.03 -42.62 -34.32
CA PRO A 43 -23.46 -43.61 -33.42
C PRO A 43 -22.03 -43.26 -32.94
N ALA A 44 -21.58 -44.00 -31.92
CA ALA A 44 -20.30 -43.84 -31.24
C ALA A 44 -19.08 -44.04 -32.17
N GLY A 45 -18.51 -42.94 -32.67
CA GLY A 45 -17.18 -42.91 -33.26
C GLY A 45 -16.11 -42.79 -32.18
N GLY A 46 -15.26 -43.81 -32.04
CA GLY A 46 -14.16 -43.86 -31.08
C GLY A 46 -13.15 -42.73 -31.27
N GLN A 47 -13.30 -41.63 -30.53
CA GLN A 47 -12.24 -40.65 -30.34
C GLN A 47 -11.31 -41.12 -29.22
N ARG A 48 -10.11 -41.58 -29.60
CA ARG A 48 -8.99 -41.74 -28.68
C ARG A 48 -8.79 -40.42 -27.91
N ARG A 49 -9.10 -40.41 -26.61
CA ARG A 49 -8.69 -39.33 -25.71
C ARG A 49 -7.18 -39.18 -25.84
N ARG A 50 -6.72 -38.11 -26.49
CA ARG A 50 -5.34 -37.66 -26.40
C ARG A 50 -5.12 -37.25 -24.94
N TYR A 51 -4.37 -38.06 -24.20
CA TYR A 51 -3.86 -37.64 -22.91
C TYR A 51 -3.08 -36.33 -23.13
N ALA A 52 -3.55 -35.25 -22.51
CA ALA A 52 -2.76 -34.04 -22.43
C ALA A 52 -1.49 -34.39 -21.65
N VAL A 53 -0.33 -34.23 -22.28
CA VAL A 53 0.98 -34.38 -21.64
C VAL A 53 0.96 -33.49 -20.37
N PRO A 54 1.36 -34.00 -19.20
CA PRO A 54 1.49 -33.17 -18.01
C PRO A 54 2.39 -31.97 -18.36
N ARG A 55 1.86 -30.75 -18.23
CA ARG A 55 2.71 -29.56 -18.33
C ARG A 55 3.83 -29.72 -17.31
N ALA A 56 5.07 -29.70 -17.77
CA ALA A 56 6.23 -29.63 -16.89
C ALA A 56 5.98 -28.52 -15.84
N PRO A 57 6.33 -28.74 -14.57
CA PRO A 57 6.22 -27.71 -13.56
C PRO A 57 6.91 -26.46 -14.09
N ARG A 58 6.26 -25.30 -14.00
CA ARG A 58 6.90 -24.03 -14.33
C ARG A 58 8.17 -23.98 -13.49
N VAL A 59 9.33 -24.05 -14.15
CA VAL A 59 10.63 -23.81 -13.51
C VAL A 59 10.48 -22.47 -12.81
N GLY A 60 10.57 -22.48 -11.48
CA GLY A 60 10.45 -21.25 -10.70
C GLY A 60 11.47 -20.26 -11.23
N THR A 61 11.05 -19.02 -11.45
CA THR A 61 11.94 -17.91 -11.80
C THR A 61 13.11 -17.93 -10.82
N SER A 62 14.34 -18.02 -11.34
CA SER A 62 15.52 -18.06 -10.47
C SER A 62 15.59 -16.77 -9.66
N TYR A 63 15.95 -16.83 -8.38
CA TYR A 63 16.11 -15.60 -7.57
C TYR A 63 17.07 -14.61 -8.26
N SER A 64 18.08 -15.11 -8.99
CA SER A 64 19.02 -14.29 -9.75
C SER A 64 18.37 -13.43 -10.85
N GLU A 65 17.22 -13.84 -11.37
CA GLU A 65 16.46 -13.09 -12.39
C GLU A 65 15.58 -11.99 -11.77
N VAL A 66 15.22 -12.13 -10.49
CA VAL A 66 14.38 -11.17 -9.76
C VAL A 66 15.22 -10.11 -9.04
N PHE A 67 16.36 -10.50 -8.46
CA PHE A 67 17.25 -9.60 -7.73
C PHE A 67 18.33 -9.01 -8.65
N THR A 68 17.89 -8.29 -9.67
CA THR A 68 18.75 -7.61 -10.65
C THR A 68 18.63 -6.08 -10.53
N LEU A 69 19.72 -5.36 -10.76
CA LEU A 69 19.74 -3.90 -10.80
C LEU A 69 19.47 -3.32 -12.19
N SER A 70 19.14 -4.16 -13.18
CA SER A 70 18.96 -3.74 -14.58
C SER A 70 17.91 -2.64 -14.79
N ASP A 71 16.91 -2.55 -13.92
CA ASP A 71 15.85 -1.55 -13.96
C ASP A 71 15.92 -0.55 -12.78
N ILE A 72 17.03 -0.54 -12.04
CA ILE A 72 17.24 0.33 -10.88
C ILE A 72 18.48 1.19 -11.17
N SER A 73 18.32 2.49 -11.37
CA SER A 73 19.43 3.39 -11.67
C SER A 73 19.92 4.14 -10.42
N GLN A 74 21.17 4.62 -10.45
CA GLN A 74 21.70 5.46 -9.37
C GLN A 74 20.97 6.81 -9.29
N GLU A 75 20.55 7.36 -10.43
CA GLU A 75 19.79 8.61 -10.49
C GLU A 75 18.42 8.45 -9.81
N ALA A 76 17.75 7.31 -10.03
CA ALA A 76 16.48 7.00 -9.36
C ALA A 76 16.65 6.96 -7.83
N LEU A 77 17.72 6.31 -7.35
CA LEU A 77 18.07 6.28 -5.93
C LEU A 77 18.42 7.67 -5.40
N GLY A 78 19.21 8.46 -6.13
CA GLY A 78 19.60 9.81 -5.75
C GLY A 78 18.40 10.77 -5.66
N SER A 79 17.46 10.67 -6.60
CA SER A 79 16.24 11.47 -6.59
C SER A 79 15.32 11.13 -5.40
N ILE A 80 15.30 9.88 -4.95
CA ILE A 80 14.57 9.48 -3.74
C ILE A 80 15.28 9.99 -2.49
N ILE A 81 16.60 9.82 -2.41
CA ILE A 81 17.40 10.26 -1.26
C ILE A 81 17.26 11.78 -1.06
N SER A 82 17.35 12.57 -2.12
CA SER A 82 17.20 14.03 -2.04
C SER A 82 15.81 14.47 -1.59
N ARG A 83 14.75 13.78 -2.02
CA ARG A 83 13.36 14.03 -1.61
C ARG A 83 13.06 13.58 -0.18
N SER A 84 13.71 12.51 0.27
CA SER A 84 13.44 11.90 1.59
C SER A 84 13.94 12.73 2.77
N GLY A 85 14.75 13.78 2.54
CA GLY A 85 15.20 14.69 3.59
C GLY A 85 15.86 13.99 4.77
N ASN A 86 16.49 12.82 4.53
CA ASN A 86 17.09 12.02 5.59
C ASN A 86 18.14 12.86 6.34
N VAL A 87 17.84 13.15 7.60
CA VAL A 87 18.72 13.89 8.53
C VAL A 87 20.00 13.10 8.84
N ASP A 88 20.00 11.79 8.54
CA ASP A 88 21.15 10.91 8.70
C ASP A 88 21.94 10.83 7.39
N THR A 89 22.92 11.73 7.24
CA THR A 89 23.78 11.99 6.07
C THR A 89 24.71 10.83 5.63
N SER A 90 24.49 9.60 6.11
CA SER A 90 25.43 8.50 5.95
C SER A 90 25.32 7.72 4.62
N LEU A 91 24.17 7.78 3.94
CA LEU A 91 23.84 6.94 2.78
C LEU A 91 23.70 7.76 1.47
N SER A 92 24.72 7.68 0.61
CA SER A 92 24.68 8.21 -0.76
C SER A 92 24.01 7.25 -1.75
N ALA A 93 23.60 7.75 -2.91
CA ALA A 93 23.07 6.93 -4.00
C ALA A 93 24.05 5.84 -4.43
N GLU A 94 25.34 6.20 -4.53
CA GLU A 94 26.44 5.27 -4.84
C GLU A 94 26.54 4.14 -3.82
N LYS A 95 26.56 4.46 -2.52
CA LYS A 95 26.61 3.46 -1.44
C LYS A 95 25.37 2.56 -1.46
N CYS A 96 24.19 3.12 -1.71
CA CYS A 96 22.94 2.37 -1.81
C CYS A 96 23.00 1.36 -2.97
N TYR A 97 23.47 1.82 -4.14
CA TYR A 97 23.63 0.98 -5.33
C TYR A 97 24.66 -0.12 -5.12
N GLU A 98 25.81 0.21 -4.53
CA GLU A 98 26.87 -0.75 -4.18
C GLU A 98 26.33 -1.84 -3.23
N TYR A 99 25.62 -1.44 -2.17
CA TYR A 99 25.02 -2.38 -1.22
C TYR A 99 24.00 -3.31 -1.87
N ALA A 100 23.15 -2.78 -2.75
CA ALA A 100 22.21 -3.59 -3.51
C ALA A 100 22.91 -4.55 -4.48
N GLY A 101 24.04 -4.12 -5.07
CA GLY A 101 24.90 -4.96 -5.91
C GLY A 101 25.51 -6.11 -5.13
N ARG A 102 26.06 -5.84 -3.94
CA ARG A 102 26.60 -6.88 -3.03
C ARG A 102 25.50 -7.85 -2.57
N PHE A 103 24.29 -7.36 -2.31
CA PHE A 103 23.14 -8.20 -1.99
C PHE A 103 22.74 -9.13 -3.15
N SER A 104 22.66 -8.59 -4.38
CA SER A 104 22.42 -9.37 -5.60
C SER A 104 23.51 -10.43 -5.80
N GLN A 105 24.78 -10.06 -5.60
CA GLN A 105 25.90 -11.00 -5.75
C GLN A 105 25.83 -12.12 -4.72
N ALA A 106 25.56 -11.82 -3.45
CA ALA A 106 25.43 -12.84 -2.41
C ALA A 106 24.34 -13.89 -2.76
N ILE A 107 23.23 -13.46 -3.39
CA ILE A 107 22.17 -14.37 -3.86
C ILE A 107 22.66 -15.21 -5.04
N LYS A 108 23.40 -14.62 -5.99
CA LYS A 108 24.01 -15.36 -7.10
C LYS A 108 25.01 -16.41 -6.61
N ASP A 109 25.70 -16.12 -5.51
CA ASP A 109 26.63 -17.03 -4.85
C ASP A 109 25.94 -18.10 -3.98
N GLY A 110 24.60 -18.13 -3.96
CA GLY A 110 23.80 -19.17 -3.31
C GLY A 110 23.17 -18.79 -1.97
N SER A 111 23.31 -17.54 -1.52
CA SER A 111 22.64 -17.07 -0.29
C SER A 111 21.13 -17.01 -0.47
N SER A 112 20.39 -17.38 0.58
CA SER A 112 18.94 -17.16 0.61
C SER A 112 18.62 -15.66 0.66
N PRO A 113 17.76 -15.12 -0.23
CA PRO A 113 17.37 -13.70 -0.21
C PRO A 113 16.75 -13.24 1.11
N TRP A 114 16.20 -14.17 1.89
CA TRP A 114 15.49 -13.88 3.14
C TRP A 114 16.40 -13.87 4.36
N ALA A 115 17.69 -14.17 4.20
CA ALA A 115 18.68 -14.28 5.27
C ALA A 115 20.10 -13.92 4.80
N VAL A 116 20.24 -12.91 3.95
CA VAL A 116 21.55 -12.44 3.47
C VAL A 116 22.28 -11.70 4.59
N SER A 117 23.57 -11.99 4.78
CA SER A 117 24.47 -11.23 5.64
C SER A 117 25.65 -10.72 4.81
N LEU A 118 25.88 -9.41 4.78
CA LEU A 118 26.88 -8.77 3.91
C LEU A 118 28.24 -8.54 4.58
N GLY A 119 28.57 -9.29 5.63
CA GLY A 119 29.80 -9.04 6.40
C GLY A 119 29.78 -7.69 7.14
N GLY A 120 30.80 -7.44 7.96
CA GLY A 120 30.76 -6.34 8.95
C GLY A 120 29.93 -6.73 10.19
N GLY A 121 29.92 -5.89 11.22
CA GLY A 121 29.16 -6.19 12.44
C GLY A 121 27.66 -6.35 12.16
N ASN A 122 27.03 -7.38 12.74
CA ASN A 122 25.62 -7.73 12.48
C ASN A 122 24.67 -6.52 12.62
N ALA A 123 24.90 -5.64 13.60
CA ALA A 123 24.07 -4.47 13.84
C ALA A 123 24.16 -3.41 12.72
N GLU A 124 25.37 -3.16 12.20
CA GLU A 124 25.58 -2.20 11.12
C GLU A 124 25.00 -2.73 9.81
N SER A 125 25.27 -4.00 9.50
CA SER A 125 24.72 -4.67 8.32
C SER A 125 23.20 -4.62 8.31
N ALA A 126 22.55 -4.91 9.44
CA ALA A 126 21.09 -4.90 9.54
C ALA A 126 20.49 -3.49 9.42
N ARG A 127 21.16 -2.46 9.97
CA ARG A 127 20.75 -1.06 9.79
C ARG A 127 20.82 -0.63 8.33
N MET A 128 21.91 -0.98 7.63
CA MET A 128 22.10 -0.64 6.22
C MET A 128 21.08 -1.33 5.32
N LEU A 129 20.85 -2.63 5.54
CA LEU A 129 19.79 -3.39 4.83
C LEU A 129 18.42 -2.73 5.01
N HIS A 130 18.09 -2.27 6.22
CA HIS A 130 16.83 -1.57 6.48
C HIS A 130 16.74 -0.23 5.74
N GLN A 131 17.79 0.59 5.77
CA GLN A 131 17.79 1.90 5.10
C GLN A 131 17.68 1.75 3.57
N VAL A 132 18.44 0.84 2.97
CA VAL A 132 18.39 0.56 1.53
C VAL A 132 17.01 0.02 1.14
N ALA A 133 16.42 -0.87 1.95
CA ALA A 133 15.07 -1.38 1.71
C ALA A 133 14.00 -0.26 1.72
N CYS A 134 14.10 0.70 2.64
CA CYS A 134 13.21 1.86 2.68
C CYS A 134 13.33 2.74 1.43
N ILE A 135 14.53 2.87 0.85
CA ILE A 135 14.74 3.60 -0.42
C ILE A 135 14.18 2.80 -1.59
N MET A 136 14.52 1.51 -1.70
CA MET A 136 14.05 0.62 -2.76
C MET A 136 12.52 0.60 -2.85
N ARG A 137 11.84 0.62 -1.69
CA ARG A 137 10.37 0.65 -1.64
C ARG A 137 9.75 1.89 -2.28
N GLN A 138 10.48 3.00 -2.36
CA GLN A 138 10.00 4.24 -2.97
C GLN A 138 10.17 4.26 -4.49
N ILE A 139 10.84 3.25 -5.08
CA ILE A 139 10.94 3.09 -6.53
C ILE A 139 9.66 2.45 -7.05
N HIS A 140 8.79 3.26 -7.66
CA HIS A 140 7.52 2.78 -8.20
C HIS A 140 7.70 2.05 -9.55
N GLY A 141 6.94 0.97 -9.74
CA GLY A 141 6.88 0.23 -11.01
C GLY A 141 7.99 -0.79 -11.25
N SER A 142 9.04 -0.82 -10.43
CA SER A 142 10.10 -1.83 -10.49
C SER A 142 9.78 -3.03 -9.60
N ARG A 143 9.55 -4.19 -10.23
CA ARG A 143 9.36 -5.47 -9.51
C ARG A 143 10.63 -5.87 -8.75
N SER A 144 11.80 -5.58 -9.33
CA SER A 144 13.09 -5.84 -8.71
C SER A 144 13.24 -5.04 -7.42
N ALA A 145 12.91 -3.75 -7.44
CA ALA A 145 13.01 -2.88 -6.27
C ALA A 145 12.09 -3.33 -5.12
N ASP A 146 10.84 -3.70 -5.42
CA ASP A 146 9.90 -4.26 -4.44
C ASP A 146 10.41 -5.60 -3.84
N ALA A 147 11.03 -6.45 -4.67
CA ALA A 147 11.65 -7.69 -4.23
C ALA A 147 12.84 -7.41 -3.31
N PHE A 148 13.75 -6.52 -3.71
CA PHE A 148 14.89 -6.09 -2.89
C PHE A 148 14.44 -5.55 -1.54
N ALA A 149 13.47 -4.63 -1.50
CA ALA A 149 12.97 -4.06 -0.25
C ALA A 149 12.48 -5.16 0.71
N THR A 150 11.67 -6.09 0.20
CA THR A 150 11.14 -7.21 0.99
C THR A 150 12.25 -8.12 1.51
N ALA A 151 13.19 -8.51 0.65
CA ALA A 151 14.28 -9.42 0.98
C ALA A 151 15.29 -8.81 1.95
N MET A 152 15.62 -7.52 1.78
CA MET A 152 16.53 -6.79 2.65
C MET A 152 15.91 -6.56 4.04
N TRP A 153 14.62 -6.21 4.15
CA TRP A 153 13.97 -6.17 5.46
C TRP A 153 13.89 -7.55 6.12
N ALA A 154 13.62 -8.61 5.36
CA ALA A 154 13.61 -9.97 5.90
C ALA A 154 15.00 -10.36 6.44
N SER A 155 16.05 -10.09 5.68
CA SER A 155 17.44 -10.34 6.07
C SER A 155 17.86 -9.51 7.30
N ALA A 156 17.49 -8.22 7.35
CA ALA A 156 17.73 -7.39 8.53
C ALA A 156 16.95 -7.86 9.76
N SER A 157 15.73 -8.36 9.58
CA SER A 157 14.94 -8.99 10.65
C SER A 157 15.60 -10.27 11.17
N GLU A 158 16.20 -11.09 10.28
CA GLU A 158 17.00 -12.26 10.70
C GLU A 158 18.18 -11.88 11.59
N LEU A 159 18.80 -10.72 11.33
CA LEU A 159 19.87 -10.15 12.15
C LEU A 159 19.36 -9.47 13.45
N GLY A 160 18.07 -9.56 13.75
CA GLY A 160 17.47 -9.01 14.97
C GLY A 160 17.14 -7.52 14.90
N HIS A 161 17.14 -6.92 13.71
CA HIS A 161 16.83 -5.49 13.58
C HIS A 161 15.33 -5.23 13.69
N ARG A 162 14.96 -4.56 14.79
CA ARG A 162 13.58 -4.23 15.15
C ARG A 162 12.85 -3.40 14.06
N PRO A 163 13.36 -2.25 13.58
CA PRO A 163 12.69 -1.45 12.55
C PRO A 163 12.37 -2.24 11.27
N ALA A 164 13.29 -3.10 10.81
CA ALA A 164 13.05 -3.94 9.64
C ALA A 164 11.91 -4.94 9.84
N THR A 165 11.83 -5.55 11.02
CA THR A 165 10.74 -6.46 11.38
C THR A 165 9.39 -5.73 11.31
N LEU A 166 9.31 -4.53 11.88
CA LEU A 166 8.09 -3.70 11.88
C LEU A 166 7.72 -3.21 10.47
N SER A 167 8.68 -2.69 9.70
CA SER A 167 8.43 -2.20 8.34
C SER A 167 7.94 -3.31 7.42
N LEU A 168 8.54 -4.50 7.48
CA LEU A 168 8.09 -5.62 6.67
C LEU A 168 6.73 -6.16 7.14
N ALA A 169 6.51 -6.29 8.45
CA ALA A 169 5.20 -6.69 8.97
C ALA A 169 4.09 -5.75 8.47
N ARG A 170 4.29 -4.43 8.59
CA ARG A 170 3.34 -3.42 8.10
C ARG A 170 3.11 -3.51 6.60
N GLN A 171 4.16 -3.70 5.80
CA GLN A 171 4.04 -3.89 4.35
C GLN A 171 3.22 -5.14 4.00
N LEU A 172 3.42 -6.24 4.73
CA LEU A 172 2.65 -7.47 4.55
C LEU A 172 1.18 -7.29 4.95
N ILE A 173 0.91 -6.54 6.02
CA ILE A 173 -0.45 -6.22 6.46
C ILE A 173 -1.19 -5.44 5.35
N ARG A 174 -0.59 -4.35 4.87
CA ARG A 174 -1.18 -3.48 3.83
C ARG A 174 -1.40 -4.14 2.49
N SER A 175 -0.53 -5.09 2.13
CA SER A 175 -0.69 -5.88 0.91
C SER A 175 -1.61 -7.08 1.08
N GLY A 176 -2.10 -7.35 2.30
CA GLY A 176 -2.87 -8.55 2.63
C GLY A 176 -2.06 -9.85 2.53
N ALA A 177 -0.73 -9.77 2.46
CA ALA A 177 0.17 -10.92 2.35
C ALA A 177 0.60 -11.50 3.71
N PHE A 178 0.27 -10.82 4.82
CA PHE A 178 0.59 -11.29 6.17
C PHE A 178 -0.04 -12.66 6.45
N GLY A 179 0.77 -13.63 6.87
CA GLY A 179 0.37 -15.02 7.09
C GLY A 179 0.33 -15.89 5.83
N ARG A 180 0.56 -15.32 4.65
CA ARG A 180 0.40 -16.02 3.35
C ARG A 180 1.72 -16.45 2.71
N MET A 181 2.86 -15.96 3.20
CA MET A 181 4.17 -16.16 2.58
C MET A 181 5.06 -17.07 3.45
N PRO A 182 5.23 -18.37 3.11
CA PRO A 182 5.98 -19.32 3.94
C PRO A 182 7.41 -18.88 4.26
N GLN A 183 8.10 -18.27 3.30
CA GLN A 183 9.47 -17.78 3.44
C GLN A 183 9.60 -16.59 4.41
N LEU A 184 8.51 -15.90 4.74
CA LEU A 184 8.49 -14.74 5.66
C LEU A 184 7.99 -15.08 7.06
N ARG A 185 7.68 -16.35 7.36
CA ARG A 185 7.16 -16.78 8.67
C ARG A 185 8.03 -16.38 9.85
N LYS A 186 9.36 -16.36 9.68
CA LYS A 186 10.27 -15.94 10.76
C LYS A 186 10.09 -14.47 11.13
N VAL A 187 9.89 -13.60 10.14
CA VAL A 187 9.60 -12.16 10.36
C VAL A 187 8.28 -12.01 11.10
N GLU A 188 7.25 -12.72 10.66
CA GLU A 188 5.93 -12.70 11.31
C GLU A 188 5.99 -13.23 12.74
N ALA A 189 6.79 -14.27 13.00
CA ALA A 189 6.99 -14.81 14.34
C ALA A 189 7.67 -13.78 15.26
N ARG A 190 8.71 -13.08 14.79
CA ARG A 190 9.35 -11.99 15.54
C ARG A 190 8.38 -10.85 15.81
N PHE A 191 7.60 -10.44 14.80
CA PHE A 191 6.58 -9.42 14.98
C PHE A 191 5.54 -9.83 16.04
N LYS A 192 5.01 -11.06 15.97
CA LYS A 192 4.07 -11.59 16.98
C LYS A 192 4.70 -11.66 18.37
N GLN A 193 5.98 -12.00 18.46
CA GLN A 193 6.72 -11.97 19.72
C GLN A 193 6.76 -10.55 20.30
N MET A 194 7.12 -9.54 19.49
CA MET A 194 7.14 -8.14 19.92
C MET A 194 5.77 -7.68 20.44
N VAL A 195 4.71 -8.00 19.70
CA VAL A 195 3.31 -7.75 20.09
C VAL A 195 2.97 -8.42 21.42
N SER A 196 3.32 -9.70 21.58
CA SER A 196 3.03 -10.46 22.81
C SER A 196 3.69 -9.90 24.06
N THR A 197 4.86 -9.24 23.93
CA THR A 197 5.48 -8.54 25.07
C THR A 197 4.62 -7.37 25.56
N GLY A 198 3.83 -6.77 24.66
CA GLY A 198 2.90 -5.71 24.98
C GLY A 198 3.52 -4.42 25.49
N LYS A 199 4.82 -4.23 25.22
CA LYS A 199 5.64 -3.08 25.66
C LYS A 199 6.09 -2.18 24.51
N ASP A 200 5.95 -2.64 23.27
CA ASP A 200 6.40 -1.93 22.08
C ASP A 200 5.22 -1.19 21.42
N PRO A 201 5.16 0.16 21.50
CA PRO A 201 4.04 0.91 20.96
C PRO A 201 3.96 0.89 19.43
N ASP A 202 5.08 0.77 18.71
CA ASP A 202 5.05 0.66 17.24
C ASP A 202 4.57 -0.72 16.80
N ALA A 203 4.96 -1.78 17.52
CA ALA A 203 4.45 -3.13 17.27
C ALA A 203 2.93 -3.22 17.50
N LEU A 204 2.45 -2.65 18.61
CA LEU A 204 1.01 -2.55 18.89
C LEU A 204 0.28 -1.68 17.87
N THR A 205 0.95 -0.66 17.31
CA THR A 205 0.39 0.15 16.22
C THR A 205 0.17 -0.69 14.97
N ALA A 206 1.16 -1.52 14.57
CA ALA A 206 1.02 -2.43 13.44
C ALA A 206 -0.03 -3.52 13.70
N GLU A 207 -0.14 -4.03 14.93
CA GLU A 207 -1.21 -4.96 15.31
C GLU A 207 -2.60 -4.31 15.19
N GLY A 208 -2.74 -3.06 15.65
CA GLY A 208 -3.96 -2.28 15.48
C GLY A 208 -4.36 -2.12 14.01
N GLU A 209 -3.39 -1.87 13.12
CA GLU A 209 -3.62 -1.84 11.67
C GLU A 209 -4.05 -3.22 11.13
N LEU A 210 -3.40 -4.32 11.55
CA LEU A 210 -3.80 -5.67 11.15
C LEU A 210 -5.24 -5.99 11.59
N LEU A 211 -5.61 -5.65 12.81
CA LEU A 211 -6.98 -5.84 13.33
C LEU A 211 -7.99 -5.00 12.53
N PHE A 212 -7.62 -3.77 12.15
CA PHE A 212 -8.44 -2.93 11.28
C PHE A 212 -8.67 -3.57 9.91
N GLU A 213 -7.62 -4.06 9.25
CA GLU A 213 -7.73 -4.74 7.94
C GLU A 213 -8.54 -6.04 8.03
N GLN A 214 -8.58 -6.68 9.20
CA GLN A 214 -9.42 -7.85 9.47
C GLN A 214 -10.88 -7.49 9.82
N GLY A 215 -11.23 -6.20 9.91
CA GLY A 215 -12.56 -5.74 10.32
C GLY A 215 -12.83 -5.79 11.82
N SER A 216 -11.83 -6.13 12.64
CA SER A 216 -11.94 -6.19 14.10
C SER A 216 -11.74 -4.81 14.73
N PHE A 217 -12.63 -3.87 14.40
CA PHE A 217 -12.44 -2.44 14.70
C PHE A 217 -12.40 -2.11 16.21
N ASP A 218 -13.22 -2.75 17.05
CA ASP A 218 -13.17 -2.55 18.52
C ASP A 218 -11.84 -3.02 19.12
N ALA A 219 -11.31 -4.15 18.65
CA ALA A 219 -10.02 -4.67 19.06
C ALA A 219 -8.88 -3.74 18.58
N ALA A 220 -8.99 -3.21 17.35
CA ALA A 220 -8.05 -2.22 16.83
C ALA A 220 -8.02 -0.97 17.72
N VAL A 221 -9.17 -0.38 18.05
CA VAL A 221 -9.26 0.79 18.95
C VAL A 221 -8.64 0.50 20.31
N THR A 222 -8.92 -0.67 20.90
CA THR A 222 -8.39 -1.07 22.21
C THR A 222 -6.86 -1.16 22.18
N THR A 223 -6.32 -1.81 21.14
CA THR A 223 -4.89 -2.01 20.93
C THR A 223 -4.15 -0.70 20.67
N LEU A 224 -4.71 0.17 19.81
CA LEU A 224 -4.13 1.48 19.49
C LEU A 224 -4.16 2.43 20.70
N ARG A 225 -5.24 2.43 21.49
CA ARG A 225 -5.28 3.19 22.75
C ARG A 225 -4.25 2.66 23.75
N ARG A 226 -4.00 1.35 23.77
CA ARG A 226 -2.92 0.77 24.60
C ARG A 226 -1.55 1.26 24.14
N ALA A 227 -1.26 1.26 22.84
CA ALA A 227 -0.02 1.80 22.30
C ALA A 227 0.20 3.26 22.74
N LEU A 228 -0.85 4.10 22.65
CA LEU A 228 -0.80 5.50 23.06
C LEU A 228 -0.59 5.71 24.57
N ARG A 229 -1.02 4.78 25.43
CA ARG A 229 -0.75 4.85 26.88
C ARG A 229 0.69 4.49 27.24
N LEU A 230 1.38 3.71 26.41
CA LEU A 230 2.78 3.33 26.62
C LEU A 230 3.78 4.42 26.21
N ALA A 231 3.31 5.61 25.81
CA ALA A 231 4.12 6.70 25.25
C ALA A 231 5.08 7.39 26.24
N THR A 232 5.63 6.65 27.21
CA THR A 232 6.66 7.11 28.16
C THR A 232 8.09 6.93 27.62
N GLY A 233 8.25 6.49 26.36
CA GLY A 233 9.54 6.29 25.67
C GLY A 233 9.47 6.63 24.18
N SER A 234 10.41 6.10 23.38
CA SER A 234 10.40 6.28 21.92
C SER A 234 9.12 5.69 21.31
N PHE A 235 8.35 6.52 20.62
CA PHE A 235 7.15 6.13 19.89
C PHE A 235 7.15 6.79 18.51
N GLU A 236 7.94 6.22 17.61
CA GLU A 236 8.15 6.76 16.26
C GLU A 236 6.85 6.82 15.47
N TRP A 237 5.97 5.82 15.62
CA TRP A 237 4.73 5.72 14.86
C TRP A 237 3.54 6.40 15.55
N LYS A 238 3.77 7.30 16.51
CA LYS A 238 2.69 7.93 17.30
C LYS A 238 1.63 8.63 16.45
N ALA A 239 2.05 9.43 15.46
CA ALA A 239 1.12 10.11 14.56
C ALA A 239 0.32 9.11 13.73
N TYR A 240 1.01 8.09 13.23
CA TYR A 240 0.40 7.00 12.47
C TYR A 240 -0.57 6.16 13.31
N CYS A 241 -0.25 5.88 14.57
CA CYS A 241 -1.13 5.20 15.52
C CYS A 241 -2.44 5.96 15.74
N ARG A 242 -2.35 7.30 15.87
CA ARG A 242 -3.55 8.15 15.98
C ARG A 242 -4.37 8.11 14.69
N LEU A 243 -3.74 8.09 13.51
CA LEU A 243 -4.44 7.96 12.24
C LEU A 243 -5.23 6.65 12.20
N CYS A 244 -4.59 5.51 12.49
CA CYS A 244 -5.25 4.21 12.56
C CYS A 244 -6.39 4.21 13.59
N LEU A 245 -6.22 4.90 14.72
CA LEU A 245 -7.25 5.02 15.75
C LEU A 245 -8.46 5.78 15.21
N GLY A 246 -8.26 6.94 14.58
CA GLY A 246 -9.32 7.71 13.94
C GLY A 246 -10.08 6.90 12.89
N LYS A 247 -9.35 6.21 12.01
CA LYS A 247 -9.97 5.33 10.98
C LYS A 247 -10.79 4.20 11.59
N SER A 248 -10.30 3.59 12.67
CA SER A 248 -11.01 2.53 13.39
C SER A 248 -12.28 3.07 14.07
N LEU A 249 -12.20 4.26 14.68
CA LEU A 249 -13.35 4.94 15.28
C LEU A 249 -14.43 5.29 14.25
N LEU A 250 -14.04 5.74 13.06
CA LEU A 250 -14.98 5.96 11.95
C LEU A 250 -15.72 4.69 11.56
N LYS A 251 -15.02 3.56 11.44
CA LYS A 251 -15.65 2.27 11.11
C LYS A 251 -16.63 1.79 12.18
N LEU A 252 -16.46 2.24 13.42
CA LEU A 252 -17.41 2.00 14.52
C LEU A 252 -18.54 3.04 14.59
N GLY A 253 -18.61 3.99 13.67
CA GLY A 253 -19.60 5.07 13.68
C GLY A 253 -19.36 6.15 14.72
N LYS A 254 -18.21 6.15 15.41
CA LYS A 254 -17.82 7.17 16.42
C LYS A 254 -17.24 8.40 15.74
N ARG A 255 -18.09 9.07 14.95
CA ARG A 255 -17.70 10.13 14.02
C ARG A 255 -17.05 11.32 14.71
N GLU A 256 -17.61 11.78 15.83
CA GLU A 256 -17.12 12.94 16.56
C GLU A 256 -15.77 12.66 17.25
N GLU A 257 -15.58 11.46 17.79
CA GLU A 257 -14.29 11.06 18.36
C GLU A 257 -13.21 10.97 17.28
N ALA A 258 -13.54 10.42 16.11
CA ALA A 258 -12.62 10.33 14.99
C ALA A 258 -12.24 11.72 14.46
N LEU A 259 -13.21 12.63 14.31
CA LEU A 259 -12.97 13.99 13.84
C LEU A 259 -11.95 14.71 14.73
N LYS A 260 -12.14 14.66 16.06
CA LYS A 260 -11.19 15.26 17.02
C LYS A 260 -9.77 14.69 16.87
N VAL A 261 -9.65 13.39 16.62
CA VAL A 261 -8.34 12.75 16.40
C VAL A 261 -7.69 13.26 15.12
N PHE A 262 -8.45 13.39 14.04
CA PHE A 262 -7.92 13.89 12.78
C PHE A 262 -7.59 15.38 12.82
N GLU A 263 -8.42 16.21 13.49
CA GLU A 263 -8.17 17.64 13.66
C GLU A 263 -6.81 17.86 14.35
N ALA A 264 -6.59 17.22 15.49
CA ALA A 264 -5.31 17.30 16.20
C ALA A 264 -4.10 16.82 15.37
N LEU A 265 -4.29 15.82 14.49
CA LEU A 265 -3.25 15.36 13.57
C LEU A 265 -3.01 16.35 12.42
N SER A 266 -4.06 16.98 11.91
CA SER A 266 -3.98 17.96 10.83
C SER A 266 -3.25 19.22 11.30
N GLU A 267 -3.50 19.68 12.53
CA GLU A 267 -2.76 20.77 13.18
C GLU A 267 -1.26 20.47 13.33
N SER A 268 -0.91 19.18 13.44
CA SER A 268 0.48 18.71 13.49
C SER A 268 1.12 18.54 12.09
N GLY A 269 0.43 18.96 11.02
CA GLY A 269 0.92 18.88 9.63
C GLY A 269 0.78 17.50 8.96
N PHE A 270 0.02 16.57 9.54
CA PHE A 270 -0.15 15.24 8.96
C PHE A 270 -1.16 15.26 7.81
N ALA A 271 -0.67 15.36 6.56
CA ALA A 271 -1.50 15.53 5.36
C ALA A 271 -2.62 14.49 5.20
N GLU A 272 -2.40 13.26 5.65
CA GLU A 272 -3.42 12.20 5.54
C GLU A 272 -4.60 12.42 6.50
N ALA A 273 -4.42 13.18 7.59
CA ALA A 273 -5.53 13.57 8.45
C ALA A 273 -6.43 14.61 7.77
N HIS A 274 -5.87 15.54 6.99
CA HIS A 274 -6.66 16.45 6.17
C HIS A 274 -7.51 15.69 5.14
N MET A 275 -6.98 14.63 4.53
CA MET A 275 -7.76 13.78 3.63
C MET A 275 -8.98 13.16 4.34
N GLU A 276 -8.78 12.54 5.50
CA GLU A 276 -9.86 11.91 6.26
C GLU A 276 -10.93 12.94 6.69
N ILE A 277 -10.54 14.13 7.17
CA ILE A 277 -11.47 15.22 7.51
C ILE A 277 -12.26 15.67 6.26
N GLY A 278 -11.56 15.89 5.14
CA GLY A 278 -12.18 16.34 3.90
C GLY A 278 -13.22 15.36 3.39
N MET A 279 -12.90 14.06 3.42
CA MET A 279 -13.84 12.99 3.05
C MET A 279 -15.04 12.91 4.00
N MET A 280 -14.83 13.10 5.31
CA MET A 280 -15.91 13.15 6.28
C MET A 280 -16.86 14.31 5.99
N LEU A 281 -16.32 15.51 5.78
CA LEU A 281 -17.11 16.74 5.65
C LEU A 281 -17.77 16.93 4.28
N ARG A 282 -17.43 16.14 3.25
CA ARG A 282 -17.91 16.33 1.87
C ARG A 282 -19.43 16.53 1.75
N SER A 283 -20.22 15.81 2.54
CA SER A 283 -21.69 15.92 2.54
C SER A 283 -22.28 16.94 3.53
N GLU A 284 -21.50 17.40 4.51
CA GLU A 284 -21.96 18.26 5.60
C GLU A 284 -21.54 19.72 5.42
N ASP A 285 -20.29 19.95 5.02
CA ASP A 285 -19.67 21.27 4.84
C ASP A 285 -18.68 21.18 3.67
N ARG A 286 -19.20 21.48 2.47
CA ARG A 286 -18.45 21.38 1.21
C ARG A 286 -17.22 22.29 1.20
N ASP A 287 -17.34 23.49 1.76
CA ASP A 287 -16.26 24.47 1.77
C ASP A 287 -15.10 24.03 2.67
N LYS A 288 -15.40 23.50 3.86
CA LYS A 288 -14.38 22.88 4.72
C LYS A 288 -13.78 21.64 4.05
N ALA A 289 -14.61 20.79 3.45
CA ALA A 289 -14.15 19.61 2.76
C ALA A 289 -13.14 19.95 1.66
N THR A 290 -13.46 20.91 0.79
CA THR A 290 -12.58 21.43 -0.26
C THR A 290 -11.25 21.92 0.31
N ARG A 291 -11.27 22.73 1.37
CA ARG A 291 -10.03 23.24 2.00
C ARG A 291 -9.15 22.12 2.56
N HIS A 292 -9.74 21.14 3.23
CA HIS A 292 -8.99 20.01 3.77
C HIS A 292 -8.44 19.11 2.65
N LEU A 293 -9.23 18.77 1.63
CA LEU A 293 -8.77 17.99 0.49
C LEU A 293 -7.65 18.70 -0.30
N TYR A 294 -7.76 20.02 -0.45
CA TYR A 294 -6.71 20.84 -1.07
C TYR A 294 -5.41 20.81 -0.25
N ALA A 295 -5.49 21.02 1.06
CA ALA A 295 -4.32 20.93 1.94
C ALA A 295 -3.66 19.54 1.87
N ALA A 296 -4.45 18.46 1.83
CA ALA A 296 -3.93 17.10 1.66
C ALA A 296 -3.27 16.90 0.28
N ALA A 297 -3.87 17.44 -0.79
CA ALA A 297 -3.32 17.36 -2.14
C ALA A 297 -1.95 18.07 -2.24
N CYS A 298 -1.85 19.29 -1.72
CA CYS A 298 -0.59 20.03 -1.60
C CYS A 298 0.43 19.32 -0.69
N GLY A 299 -0.03 18.57 0.31
CA GLY A 299 0.79 17.73 1.19
C GLY A 299 1.29 16.41 0.56
N GLY A 300 1.27 16.29 -0.77
CA GLY A 300 1.79 15.13 -1.51
C GLY A 300 0.75 14.07 -1.87
N ARG A 301 -0.54 14.29 -1.59
CA ARG A 301 -1.64 13.40 -2.01
C ARG A 301 -2.26 13.90 -3.33
N GLN A 302 -1.45 14.03 -4.37
CA GLN A 302 -1.86 14.62 -5.66
C GLN A 302 -3.15 14.04 -6.24
N HIS A 303 -3.40 12.72 -6.11
CA HIS A 303 -4.64 12.10 -6.58
C HIS A 303 -5.92 12.74 -6.01
N LEU A 304 -5.85 13.43 -4.86
CA LEU A 304 -7.00 14.13 -4.27
C LEU A 304 -7.48 15.33 -5.09
N PHE A 305 -6.68 15.85 -6.02
CA PHE A 305 -7.15 16.83 -7.00
C PHE A 305 -8.27 16.26 -7.89
N SER A 306 -8.32 14.95 -8.12
CA SER A 306 -9.46 14.33 -8.82
C SER A 306 -10.76 14.44 -8.02
N HIS A 307 -10.71 14.23 -6.71
CA HIS A 307 -11.88 14.40 -5.83
C HIS A 307 -12.33 15.85 -5.73
N LEU A 308 -11.38 16.79 -5.70
CA LEU A 308 -11.69 18.21 -5.78
C LEU A 308 -12.39 18.55 -7.11
N SER A 309 -11.89 18.02 -8.23
CA SER A 309 -12.51 18.18 -9.55
C SER A 309 -13.95 17.64 -9.58
N GLU A 310 -14.18 16.43 -9.06
CA GLU A 310 -15.53 15.86 -8.91
C GLU A 310 -16.44 16.77 -8.08
N MET A 311 -15.94 17.30 -6.96
CA MET A 311 -16.70 18.21 -6.12
C MET A 311 -17.03 19.52 -6.84
N ALA A 312 -16.13 20.06 -7.67
CA ALA A 312 -16.46 21.24 -8.46
C ALA A 312 -17.52 20.96 -9.53
N LEU A 313 -17.51 19.79 -10.17
CA LEU A 313 -18.53 19.41 -11.16
C LEU A 313 -19.92 19.27 -10.54
N GLU A 314 -20.01 18.58 -9.40
CA GLU A 314 -21.27 18.44 -8.65
C GLU A 314 -21.85 19.80 -8.21
N GLU A 315 -21.01 20.81 -7.99
CA GLU A 315 -21.46 22.18 -7.67
C GLU A 315 -21.88 22.96 -8.92
N ALA A 316 -21.23 22.70 -10.05
CA ALA A 316 -21.58 23.30 -11.32
C ALA A 316 -22.99 22.90 -11.80
N ASP A 317 -23.50 21.75 -11.38
CA ASP A 317 -24.89 21.35 -11.58
C ASP A 317 -25.90 22.18 -10.74
N GLY A 318 -25.41 23.16 -9.96
CA GLY A 318 -26.16 24.02 -9.04
C GLY A 318 -26.08 25.53 -9.30
N ARG A 319 -25.68 26.32 -8.29
CA ARG A 319 -25.95 27.79 -8.21
C ARG A 319 -24.95 28.70 -8.94
N SER A 320 -23.75 28.24 -9.29
CA SER A 320 -22.73 29.00 -10.04
C SER A 320 -21.90 28.09 -10.96
N PRO A 321 -22.40 27.79 -12.17
CA PRO A 321 -21.83 26.77 -13.05
C PRO A 321 -20.47 27.13 -13.64
N GLU A 322 -20.23 28.38 -14.02
CA GLU A 322 -19.04 28.74 -14.80
C GLU A 322 -17.74 28.68 -14.00
N ASP A 323 -17.71 29.23 -12.80
CA ASP A 323 -16.51 29.22 -11.95
C ASP A 323 -16.20 27.81 -11.43
N SER A 324 -17.26 27.06 -11.08
CA SER A 324 -17.14 25.66 -10.64
C SER A 324 -16.60 24.78 -11.77
N GLN A 325 -17.08 24.95 -13.01
CA GLN A 325 -16.53 24.25 -14.17
C GLN A 325 -15.05 24.59 -14.41
N ARG A 326 -14.65 25.85 -14.23
CA ARG A 326 -13.23 26.25 -14.36
C ARG A 326 -12.36 25.55 -13.32
N TRP A 327 -12.76 25.56 -12.06
CA TRP A 327 -12.02 24.85 -11.00
C TRP A 327 -11.97 23.34 -11.21
N ALA A 328 -13.06 22.73 -11.71
CA ALA A 328 -13.06 21.32 -12.05
C ALA A 328 -11.99 20.98 -13.09
N VAL A 329 -11.82 21.81 -14.12
CA VAL A 329 -10.79 21.64 -15.14
C VAL A 329 -9.39 21.80 -14.55
N GLU A 330 -9.15 22.85 -13.77
CA GLU A 330 -7.81 23.08 -13.20
C GLU A 330 -7.38 21.97 -12.23
N TRP A 331 -8.26 21.53 -11.35
CA TRP A 331 -7.97 20.39 -10.48
C TRP A 331 -7.81 19.08 -11.25
N SER A 332 -8.58 18.85 -12.32
CA SER A 332 -8.35 17.68 -13.17
C SER A 332 -6.98 17.68 -13.81
N ARG A 333 -6.41 18.85 -14.15
CA ARG A 333 -5.04 18.96 -14.68
C ARG A 333 -4.02 18.64 -13.59
N LEU A 334 -4.18 19.22 -12.40
CA LEU A 334 -3.27 18.98 -11.27
C LEU A 334 -3.28 17.53 -10.80
N ALA A 335 -4.37 16.79 -11.05
CA ALA A 335 -4.47 15.37 -10.78
C ALA A 335 -3.66 14.50 -11.76
N ASP A 336 -3.28 15.01 -12.94
CA ASP A 336 -2.53 14.26 -13.94
C ASP A 336 -1.02 14.27 -13.61
N PRO A 337 -0.42 13.11 -13.25
CA PRO A 337 1.00 13.03 -12.93
C PRO A 337 1.92 13.23 -14.15
N ARG A 338 1.36 13.36 -15.36
CA ARG A 338 2.11 13.57 -16.60
C ARG A 338 2.21 15.04 -17.00
N VAL A 339 1.49 15.92 -16.31
CA VAL A 339 1.56 17.36 -16.54
C VAL A 339 2.67 17.90 -15.67
N ASP A 340 3.83 18.17 -16.28
CA ASP A 340 4.92 18.89 -15.64
C ASP A 340 4.51 20.36 -15.49
N TYR A 341 4.72 20.92 -14.29
CA TYR A 341 4.38 22.31 -13.94
C TYR A 341 5.63 23.12 -13.63
#